data_AF-A0A7J9K173-F1
#
_entry.id   AF-A0A7J9K173-F1
#
_cell.length_a   1.000
_cell.length_b   1.000
_cell.length_c   1.000
_cell.angle_alpha   90.00
_cell.angle_beta   90.00
_cell.angle_gamma   90.00
#
_symmetry.space_group_name_H-M   'P 1'
#
loop_
_entity.id
_entity.type
_entity.pdbx_description
1 polymer ?
#
loop_
_entity_poly.entity_id
_entity_poly.type
_entity_poly.pdbx_seq_one_letter_code
_entity_poly.pdbx_strand_id
1 'polypeptide(L)'
;MIKDLADLGLVKLQKGRKESWFIPTKLATNLSVSLTDSSSRKQGFVVVETNFRMYAYSSSKLHCEILRLFARVEYQLPNLIVGAITKESLYNAFENGISAEQIVTFLQQNAHPRVAEKLPSVPENVTDQIRLWETDLNRVEMTPAHFYDEFPSRDVFEAASDFARMHNGLLWEDAKKMRMVVKAEIHMLMREHLRGQNK
;
A
#
# COMPACT_ATOMS: atom_id res chain seq x y z
N MET A 1 23.80 -34.58 24.53
CA MET A 1 22.80 -35.32 23.72
C MET A 1 21.38 -35.22 24.30
N ILE A 2 21.05 -35.84 25.45
CA ILE A 2 19.66 -35.77 25.98
C ILE A 2 19.26 -34.34 26.40
N LYS A 3 20.19 -33.55 26.93
CA LYS A 3 19.97 -32.12 27.22
C LYS A 3 19.69 -31.35 25.93
N ASP A 4 20.51 -31.54 24.91
CA ASP A 4 20.32 -30.93 23.59
C ASP A 4 18.98 -31.31 22.95
N LEU A 5 18.53 -32.57 23.08
CA LEU A 5 17.20 -33.00 22.65
C LEU A 5 16.07 -32.32 23.44
N ALA A 6 16.32 -32.01 24.71
CA ALA A 6 15.38 -31.27 25.53
C ALA A 6 15.35 -29.77 25.16
N ASP A 7 16.51 -29.20 24.84
CA ASP A 7 16.65 -27.82 24.36
C ASP A 7 15.97 -27.63 22.99
N LEU A 8 16.00 -28.66 22.12
CA LEU A 8 15.25 -28.73 20.87
C LEU A 8 13.75 -29.02 21.06
N GLY A 9 13.31 -29.23 22.31
CA GLY A 9 11.91 -29.55 22.63
C GLY A 9 11.45 -30.93 22.17
N LEU A 10 12.36 -31.82 21.75
CA LEU A 10 12.06 -33.18 21.32
C LEU A 10 11.73 -34.10 22.50
N VAL A 11 12.33 -33.86 23.66
CA VAL A 11 12.05 -34.60 24.88
C VAL A 11 11.84 -33.66 26.06
N LYS A 12 10.88 -33.99 26.93
CA LYS A 12 10.73 -33.31 28.21
C LYS A 12 11.43 -34.12 29.29
N LEU A 13 12.41 -33.53 29.97
CA LEU A 13 13.11 -34.17 31.08
C LEU A 13 12.28 -34.07 32.36
N GLN A 14 12.05 -35.21 33.00
CA GLN A 14 11.36 -35.29 34.28
C GLN A 14 12.33 -35.88 35.32
N LYS A 15 12.53 -35.17 36.43
CA LYS A 15 13.35 -35.66 37.54
C LYS A 15 12.46 -36.40 38.53
N GLY A 16 12.66 -37.70 38.67
CA GLY A 16 12.10 -38.50 39.76
C GLY A 16 12.93 -38.38 41.04
N ARG A 17 12.47 -39.05 42.11
CA ARG A 17 13.16 -39.05 43.42
C ARG A 17 14.48 -39.84 43.42
N LYS A 18 14.67 -40.81 42.53
CA LYS A 18 15.88 -41.65 42.43
C LYS A 18 16.44 -41.78 41.01
N GLU A 19 15.61 -41.60 39.98
CA GLU A 19 16.03 -41.70 38.58
C GLU A 19 15.43 -40.57 37.74
N SER A 20 16.13 -40.21 36.66
CA SER A 20 15.66 -39.26 35.66
C SER A 20 15.14 -39.99 34.43
N TRP A 21 13.93 -39.67 33.98
CA TRP A 21 13.36 -40.18 32.74
C TRP A 21 12.96 -39.03 31.83
N PHE A 22 12.69 -39.33 30.57
CA PHE A 22 12.26 -38.35 29.58
C PHE A 22 10.97 -38.80 28.90
N ILE A 23 10.17 -37.83 28.47
CA ILE A 23 8.93 -38.05 27.74
C ILE A 23 9.11 -37.46 26.33
N PRO A 24 9.03 -38.27 25.26
CA PRO A 24 9.05 -37.75 23.89
C PRO A 24 7.89 -36.78 23.67
N THR A 25 8.16 -35.65 23.04
CA THR A 25 7.12 -34.70 22.67
C THR A 25 6.53 -35.06 21.31
N LYS A 26 5.43 -34.38 20.93
CA LYS A 26 4.84 -34.50 19.58
C LYS A 26 5.84 -34.18 18.46
N LEU A 27 6.84 -33.33 18.73
CA LEU A 27 7.90 -33.04 17.75
C LEU A 27 8.73 -34.28 17.48
N ALA A 28 9.14 -35.02 18.52
CA ALA A 28 9.90 -36.26 18.36
C ALA A 28 9.10 -37.37 17.69
N THR A 29 7.80 -37.52 18.02
CA THR A 29 6.95 -38.55 17.40
C THR A 29 6.65 -38.26 15.93
N ASN A 30 6.63 -36.99 15.52
CA ASN A 30 6.32 -36.59 14.15
C ASN A 30 7.56 -36.57 13.24
N LEU A 31 8.78 -36.71 13.77
CA LEU A 31 10.00 -36.80 12.94
C LEU A 31 10.00 -38.03 12.04
N SER A 32 9.36 -39.13 12.46
CA SER A 32 9.28 -40.38 11.70
C SER A 32 8.05 -40.48 10.80
N VAL A 33 7.16 -39.49 10.82
CA VAL A 33 5.89 -39.52 10.08
C VAL A 33 5.95 -38.50 8.95
N SER A 34 5.85 -38.95 7.70
CA SER A 34 5.76 -38.05 6.55
C SER A 34 4.58 -37.10 6.72
N LEU A 35 4.88 -35.79 6.80
CA LEU A 35 3.93 -34.71 6.99
C LEU A 35 3.01 -34.57 5.76
N THR A 36 1.93 -35.36 5.67
CA THR A 36 0.92 -35.22 4.62
C THR A 36 -0.30 -34.41 5.04
N ASP A 37 -0.28 -33.72 6.19
CA ASP A 37 -1.46 -33.02 6.69
C ASP A 37 -1.37 -31.51 6.47
N SER A 38 -1.72 -31.08 5.25
CA SER A 38 -1.96 -29.68 4.92
C SER A 38 -3.32 -29.26 5.49
N SER A 39 -3.37 -28.85 6.75
CA SER A 39 -4.58 -28.31 7.34
C SER A 39 -4.95 -27.00 6.64
N SER A 40 -5.93 -27.08 5.75
CA SER A 40 -6.53 -26.05 4.91
C SER A 40 -7.37 -25.04 5.68
N ARG A 41 -6.78 -24.42 6.72
CA ARG A 41 -7.29 -23.12 7.16
C ARG A 41 -6.78 -22.08 6.18
N LYS A 42 -7.59 -21.07 5.83
CA LYS A 42 -7.15 -19.85 5.14
C LYS A 42 -6.10 -19.14 6.02
N GLN A 43 -4.90 -19.70 6.08
CA GLN A 43 -3.75 -19.10 6.72
C GLN A 43 -3.12 -18.21 5.68
N GLY A 44 -2.85 -16.96 6.06
CA GLY A 44 -2.03 -16.10 5.24
C GLY A 44 -0.67 -16.77 4.99
N PHE A 45 -0.05 -16.40 3.90
CA PHE A 45 1.14 -17.07 3.39
C PHE A 45 2.28 -16.08 3.13
N VAL A 46 2.04 -14.78 3.24
CA VAL A 46 2.99 -13.73 2.88
C VAL A 46 3.68 -13.18 4.13
N VAL A 47 4.99 -13.00 4.04
CA VAL A 47 5.82 -12.27 5.00
C VAL A 47 6.53 -11.16 4.26
N VAL A 48 6.48 -9.94 4.80
CA VAL A 48 7.17 -8.78 4.24
C VAL A 48 8.15 -8.25 5.29
N GLU A 49 9.38 -8.01 4.88
CA GLU A 49 10.45 -7.45 5.71
C GLU A 49 10.62 -5.94 5.49
N THR A 50 11.32 -5.28 6.41
CA THR A 50 11.58 -3.83 6.35
C THR A 50 12.45 -3.41 5.16
N ASN A 51 13.18 -4.35 4.56
CA ASN A 51 14.02 -4.17 3.37
C ASN A 51 13.25 -4.39 2.04
N PHE A 52 11.91 -4.42 2.09
CA PHE A 52 11.02 -4.64 0.94
C PHE A 52 11.08 -6.04 0.32
N ARG A 53 11.75 -7.00 0.98
CA ARG A 53 11.69 -8.41 0.57
C ARG A 53 10.38 -9.04 1.01
N MET A 54 9.86 -9.87 0.13
CA MET A 54 8.62 -10.62 0.30
C MET A 54 8.90 -12.12 0.17
N TYR A 55 8.34 -12.86 1.11
CA TYR A 55 8.41 -14.31 1.18
C TYR A 55 7.00 -14.88 1.25
N ALA A 56 6.60 -15.65 0.25
CA ALA A 56 5.28 -16.22 0.16
C ALA A 56 5.34 -17.75 0.21
N TYR A 57 4.85 -18.34 1.31
CA TYR A 57 4.81 -19.78 1.55
C TYR A 57 3.62 -20.41 0.84
N SER A 58 3.75 -20.60 -0.47
CA SER A 58 2.69 -21.14 -1.32
C SER A 58 3.27 -21.93 -2.47
N SER A 59 2.64 -23.06 -2.80
CA SER A 59 2.88 -23.84 -4.02
C SER A 59 1.93 -23.47 -5.17
N SER A 60 0.92 -22.63 -4.90
CA SER A 60 -0.06 -22.19 -5.89
C SER A 60 0.56 -21.23 -6.90
N LYS A 61 0.46 -21.58 -8.20
CA LYS A 61 0.86 -20.70 -9.30
C LYS A 61 0.02 -19.41 -9.33
N LEU A 62 -1.25 -19.50 -8.96
CA LEU A 62 -2.14 -18.33 -8.92
C LEU A 62 -1.63 -17.29 -7.91
N HIS A 63 -1.15 -17.72 -6.74
CA HIS A 63 -0.55 -16.77 -5.78
C HIS A 63 0.72 -16.12 -6.35
N CYS A 64 1.54 -16.87 -7.09
CA CYS A 64 2.71 -16.31 -7.77
C CYS A 64 2.30 -15.21 -8.76
N GLU A 65 1.29 -15.46 -9.59
CA GLU A 65 0.81 -14.47 -10.57
C GLU A 65 0.17 -13.24 -9.92
N ILE A 66 -0.57 -13.40 -8.83
CA ILE A 66 -1.09 -12.25 -8.07
C ILE A 66 0.05 -11.38 -7.53
N LEU A 67 1.09 -12.01 -6.94
CA LEU A 67 2.23 -11.27 -6.41
C LEU A 67 3.02 -10.55 -7.52
N ARG A 68 3.09 -11.12 -8.73
CA ARG A 68 3.74 -10.48 -9.90
C ARG A 68 3.09 -9.18 -10.32
N LEU A 69 1.81 -8.95 -9.98
CA LEU A 69 1.12 -7.71 -10.32
C LEU A 69 1.74 -6.48 -9.65
N PHE A 70 2.38 -6.65 -8.49
CA PHE A 70 2.90 -5.51 -7.70
C PHE A 70 4.29 -5.73 -7.10
N ALA A 71 4.87 -6.93 -7.22
CA ALA A 71 6.21 -7.26 -6.77
C ALA A 71 7.02 -7.95 -7.87
N ARG A 72 8.34 -7.72 -7.86
CA ARG A 72 9.28 -8.44 -8.71
C ARG A 72 9.58 -9.79 -8.07
N VAL A 73 9.05 -10.87 -8.64
CA VAL A 73 9.41 -12.25 -8.23
C VAL A 73 10.83 -12.55 -8.70
N GLU A 74 11.74 -12.81 -7.77
CA GLU A 74 13.15 -13.05 -8.05
C GLU A 74 13.42 -14.53 -8.33
N TYR A 75 12.86 -15.42 -7.52
CA TYR A 75 12.95 -16.87 -7.72
C TYR A 75 11.81 -17.60 -7.01
N GLN A 76 11.50 -18.80 -7.53
CA GLN A 76 10.46 -19.66 -6.98
C GLN A 76 11.06 -21.03 -6.63
N LEU A 77 10.84 -21.44 -5.40
CA LEU A 77 11.11 -22.77 -4.86
C LEU A 77 9.77 -23.54 -4.74
N PRO A 78 9.78 -24.86 -4.52
CA PRO A 78 8.56 -25.68 -4.54
C PRO A 78 7.41 -25.18 -3.63
N ASN A 79 7.74 -24.63 -2.46
CA ASN A 79 6.78 -24.14 -1.46
C ASN A 79 7.06 -22.70 -1.00
N LEU A 80 7.90 -21.96 -1.73
CA LEU A 80 8.30 -20.61 -1.36
C LEU A 80 8.53 -19.76 -2.61
N ILE A 81 7.85 -18.63 -2.67
CA ILE A 81 8.06 -17.59 -3.68
C ILE A 81 8.84 -16.46 -2.99
N VAL A 82 9.94 -16.06 -3.59
CA VAL A 82 10.75 -14.93 -3.10
C VAL A 82 10.65 -13.79 -4.10
N GLY A 83 10.33 -12.61 -3.61
CA GLY A 83 10.24 -11.41 -4.41
C GLY A 83 10.65 -10.16 -3.64
N ALA A 84 10.68 -9.05 -4.35
CA ALA A 84 10.92 -7.73 -3.79
C ALA A 84 9.87 -6.74 -4.30
N ILE A 85 9.39 -5.89 -3.40
CA ILE A 85 8.54 -4.75 -3.76
C ILE A 85 9.49 -3.62 -4.20
N THR A 86 9.44 -3.24 -5.47
CA THR A 86 10.26 -2.14 -6.01
C THR A 86 9.38 -1.01 -6.52
N LYS A 87 9.98 0.18 -6.70
CA LYS A 87 9.27 1.33 -7.25
C LYS A 87 8.69 1.00 -8.63
N GLU A 88 9.48 0.31 -9.46
CA GLU A 88 9.09 -0.05 -10.83
C GLU A 88 7.94 -1.06 -10.85
N SER A 89 7.95 -2.07 -9.96
CA SER A 89 6.87 -3.06 -9.90
C SER A 89 5.55 -2.43 -9.45
N LEU A 90 5.61 -1.46 -8.52
CA LEU A 90 4.43 -0.73 -8.06
C LEU A 90 3.92 0.27 -9.08
N TYR A 91 4.80 0.97 -9.80
CA TYR A 91 4.37 1.90 -10.86
C TYR A 91 3.60 1.15 -11.95
N ASN A 92 4.08 -0.02 -12.36
CA ASN A 92 3.36 -0.91 -13.27
C ASN A 92 1.98 -1.33 -12.70
N ALA A 93 1.92 -1.65 -11.40
CA ALA A 93 0.65 -1.95 -10.74
C ALA A 93 -0.33 -0.77 -10.78
N PHE A 94 0.14 0.44 -10.47
CA PHE A 94 -0.66 1.67 -10.46
C PHE A 94 -1.17 2.01 -11.86
N GLU A 95 -0.34 1.89 -12.89
CA GLU A 95 -0.75 2.09 -14.29
C GLU A 95 -1.84 1.10 -14.74
N ASN A 96 -1.83 -0.12 -14.19
CA ASN A 96 -2.87 -1.12 -14.39
C ASN A 96 -4.10 -0.95 -13.47
N GLY A 97 -4.15 0.14 -12.70
CA GLY A 97 -5.30 0.49 -11.85
C GLY A 97 -5.36 -0.23 -10.51
N ILE A 98 -4.26 -0.84 -10.05
CA ILE A 98 -4.17 -1.46 -8.72
C ILE A 98 -3.66 -0.41 -7.73
N SER A 99 -4.49 0.00 -6.76
CA SER A 99 -4.12 1.08 -5.84
C SER A 99 -3.19 0.65 -4.71
N ALA A 100 -2.48 1.61 -4.09
CA ALA A 100 -1.63 1.36 -2.93
C ALA A 100 -2.42 0.70 -1.78
N GLU A 101 -3.66 1.15 -1.55
CA GLU A 101 -4.54 0.60 -0.51
C GLU A 101 -4.90 -0.86 -0.78
N GLN A 102 -5.15 -1.22 -2.03
CA GLN A 102 -5.45 -2.61 -2.39
C GLN A 102 -4.25 -3.52 -2.13
N ILE A 103 -3.04 -3.05 -2.47
CA ILE A 103 -1.79 -3.80 -2.22
C ILE A 103 -1.55 -3.96 -0.72
N VAL A 104 -1.63 -2.88 0.06
CA VAL A 104 -1.44 -2.93 1.53
C VAL A 104 -2.47 -3.84 2.18
N THR A 105 -3.74 -3.70 1.80
CA THR A 105 -4.84 -4.55 2.32
C THR A 105 -4.61 -6.01 1.97
N PHE A 106 -4.17 -6.32 0.75
CA PHE A 106 -3.85 -7.67 0.33
C PHE A 106 -2.73 -8.28 1.19
N LEU A 107 -1.64 -7.54 1.43
CA LEU A 107 -0.53 -7.98 2.26
C LEU A 107 -0.96 -8.25 3.71
N GLN A 108 -1.77 -7.37 4.28
CA GLN A 108 -2.28 -7.51 5.65
C GLN A 108 -3.23 -8.71 5.80
N GLN A 109 -4.17 -8.89 4.86
CA GLN A 109 -5.14 -9.98 4.89
C GLN A 109 -4.50 -11.36 4.65
N ASN A 110 -3.41 -11.40 3.87
CA ASN A 110 -2.68 -12.62 3.56
C ASN A 110 -1.37 -12.77 4.34
N ALA A 111 -1.20 -12.01 5.43
CA ALA A 111 -0.03 -12.10 6.30
C ALA A 111 0.06 -13.48 6.96
N HIS A 112 1.25 -14.08 6.95
CA HIS A 112 1.51 -15.37 7.57
C HIS A 112 1.12 -15.34 9.07
N PRO A 113 0.48 -16.38 9.64
CA PRO A 113 -0.06 -16.34 11.01
C PRO A 113 0.91 -15.83 12.09
N ARG A 114 2.18 -16.26 12.01
CA ARG A 114 3.24 -15.81 12.93
C ARG A 114 3.55 -14.31 12.87
N VAL A 115 3.22 -13.66 11.76
CA VAL A 115 3.40 -12.22 11.55
C VAL A 115 2.08 -11.48 11.70
N ALA A 116 0.95 -12.11 11.35
CA ALA A 116 -0.39 -11.58 11.56
C ALA A 116 -0.71 -11.32 13.05
N GLU A 117 -0.10 -12.08 13.97
CA GLU A 117 -0.17 -11.83 15.41
C GLU A 117 0.54 -10.54 15.85
N LYS A 118 1.45 -10.00 15.03
CA LYS A 118 2.12 -8.72 15.29
C LYS A 118 1.27 -7.58 14.73
N LEU A 119 1.10 -6.52 15.51
CA LEU A 119 0.53 -5.26 15.03
C LEU A 119 1.66 -4.22 14.87
N PRO A 120 1.87 -3.66 13.67
CA PRO A 120 1.24 -4.01 12.39
C PRO A 120 1.82 -5.30 11.76
N SER A 121 1.00 -6.02 10.99
CA SER A 121 1.39 -7.28 10.33
C SER A 121 2.29 -7.08 9.11
N VAL A 122 2.33 -5.87 8.58
CA VAL A 122 3.25 -5.41 7.54
C VAL A 122 4.04 -4.23 8.14
N PRO A 123 5.37 -4.15 7.96
CA PRO A 123 6.16 -3.04 8.48
C PRO A 123 5.66 -1.67 7.99
N GLU A 124 5.54 -0.70 8.90
CA GLU A 124 5.01 0.65 8.60
C GLU A 124 5.80 1.35 7.50
N ASN A 125 7.12 1.23 7.53
CA ASN A 125 7.98 1.82 6.51
C ASN A 125 7.67 1.30 5.10
N VAL A 126 7.21 0.04 4.98
CA VAL A 126 6.82 -0.53 3.69
C VAL A 126 5.45 -0.01 3.27
N THR A 127 4.47 0.03 4.18
CA THR A 127 3.13 0.52 3.85
C THR A 127 3.15 2.00 3.46
N ASP A 128 3.94 2.82 4.16
CA ASP A 128 4.07 4.24 3.89
C ASP A 128 4.76 4.48 2.55
N GLN A 129 5.82 3.73 2.27
CA GLN A 129 6.56 3.89 1.02
C GLN A 129 5.71 3.51 -0.21
N ILE A 130 4.86 2.49 -0.11
CA ILE A 130 3.91 2.11 -1.18
C ILE A 130 2.95 3.28 -1.47
N ARG A 131 2.39 3.91 -0.43
CA ARG A 131 1.48 5.07 -0.56
C ARG A 131 2.18 6.31 -1.14
N LEU A 132 3.39 6.58 -0.67
CA LEU A 132 4.21 7.69 -1.18
C LEU A 132 4.50 7.52 -2.68
N TRP A 133 4.79 6.29 -3.12
CA TRP A 133 5.04 6.02 -4.54
C TRP A 133 3.80 6.18 -5.43
N GLU A 134 2.59 5.91 -4.93
CA GLU A 134 1.36 6.21 -5.67
C GLU A 134 1.11 7.73 -5.77
N THR A 135 1.33 8.46 -4.66
CA THR A 135 1.21 9.93 -4.65
C THR A 135 2.26 10.58 -5.57
N ASP A 136 3.46 10.00 -5.66
CA ASP A 136 4.50 10.44 -6.57
C ASP A 136 4.09 10.34 -8.05
N LEU A 137 3.26 9.36 -8.41
CA LEU A 137 2.72 9.20 -9.76
C LEU A 137 1.57 10.20 -10.03
N ASN A 138 0.76 10.46 -9.01
CA ASN A 138 -0.40 11.37 -9.06
C ASN A 138 -0.06 12.82 -8.67
N ARG A 139 1.14 13.32 -8.98
CA ARG A 139 1.59 14.67 -8.60
C ARG A 139 0.88 15.81 -9.31
N VAL A 140 0.25 15.54 -10.45
CA VAL A 140 -0.35 16.58 -11.30
C VAL A 140 -1.86 16.35 -11.39
N GLU A 141 -2.61 17.29 -10.85
CA GLU A 141 -4.06 17.36 -11.03
C GLU A 141 -4.40 18.33 -12.16
N MET A 142 -5.19 17.86 -13.13
CA MET A 142 -5.66 18.69 -14.23
C MET A 142 -7.05 19.20 -13.91
N THR A 143 -7.18 20.52 -13.68
CA THR A 143 -8.48 21.16 -13.44
C THR A 143 -8.87 21.98 -14.68
N PRO A 144 -10.00 21.66 -15.34
CA PRO A 144 -10.53 22.50 -16.42
C PRO A 144 -10.79 23.93 -15.94
N ALA A 145 -10.21 24.91 -16.62
CA ALA A 145 -10.21 26.29 -16.16
C ALA A 145 -10.26 27.27 -17.33
N HIS A 146 -10.69 28.51 -17.04
CA HIS A 146 -10.66 29.63 -17.97
C HIS A 146 -9.73 30.71 -17.44
N PHE A 147 -8.90 31.23 -18.33
CA PHE A 147 -7.99 32.32 -18.06
C PHE A 147 -8.65 33.64 -18.47
N TYR A 148 -8.58 34.63 -17.59
CA TYR A 148 -9.08 35.99 -17.82
C TYR A 148 -7.92 36.96 -17.66
N ASP A 149 -7.76 37.81 -18.66
CA ASP A 149 -6.79 38.89 -18.74
C ASP A 149 -7.42 40.17 -19.31
N GLU A 150 -6.60 41.19 -19.53
CA GLU A 150 -6.99 42.46 -20.16
C GLU A 150 -8.17 43.17 -19.48
N PHE A 151 -8.22 43.13 -18.14
CA PHE A 151 -9.24 43.86 -17.40
C PHE A 151 -9.13 45.37 -17.65
N PRO A 152 -10.25 46.08 -17.90
CA PRO A 152 -10.25 47.52 -18.21
C PRO A 152 -9.71 48.40 -17.09
N SER A 153 -9.92 47.99 -15.84
CA SER A 153 -9.45 48.70 -14.65
C SER A 153 -9.20 47.72 -13.51
N ARG A 154 -8.48 48.21 -12.49
CA ARG A 154 -8.22 47.46 -11.27
C ARG A 154 -9.51 47.16 -10.49
N ASP A 155 -10.47 48.08 -10.48
CA ASP A 155 -11.73 47.90 -9.77
C ASP A 155 -12.57 46.76 -10.38
N VAL A 156 -12.60 46.65 -11.72
CA VAL A 156 -13.30 45.56 -12.41
C VAL A 156 -12.62 44.21 -12.11
N PHE A 157 -11.28 44.19 -12.07
CA PHE A 157 -10.53 43.00 -11.70
C PHE A 157 -10.82 42.57 -10.25
N GLU A 158 -10.79 43.49 -9.29
CA GLU A 158 -11.05 43.19 -7.88
C GLU A 158 -12.48 42.68 -7.67
N ALA A 159 -13.48 43.31 -8.30
CA ALA A 159 -14.87 42.86 -8.25
C ALA A 159 -15.06 41.45 -8.87
N ALA A 160 -14.38 41.17 -10.00
CA ALA A 160 -14.42 39.85 -10.64
C ALA A 160 -13.73 38.77 -9.79
N SER A 161 -12.61 39.10 -9.13
CA SER A 161 -11.93 38.19 -8.20
C SER A 161 -12.81 37.87 -6.99
N ASP A 162 -13.43 38.87 -6.38
CA ASP A 162 -14.33 38.68 -5.25
C ASP A 162 -15.55 37.85 -5.63
N PHE A 163 -16.12 38.07 -6.81
CA PHE A 163 -17.22 37.25 -7.33
C PHE A 163 -16.80 35.77 -7.51
N ALA A 164 -15.62 35.52 -8.10
CA ALA A 164 -15.09 34.18 -8.27
C ALA A 164 -14.76 33.49 -6.92
N ARG A 165 -14.27 34.25 -5.94
CA ARG A 165 -13.99 33.77 -4.57
C ARG A 165 -15.29 33.42 -3.85
N MET A 166 -16.34 34.23 -3.99
CA MET A 166 -17.66 33.97 -3.41
C MET A 166 -18.29 32.67 -3.94
N HIS A 167 -18.02 32.32 -5.20
CA HIS A 167 -18.53 31.10 -5.83
C HIS A 167 -17.55 29.90 -5.72
N ASN A 168 -16.50 30.03 -4.90
CA ASN A 168 -15.47 28.99 -4.69
C ASN A 168 -14.83 28.47 -5.99
N GLY A 169 -14.74 29.33 -7.00
CA GLY A 169 -14.25 29.00 -8.34
C GLY A 169 -12.95 29.69 -8.73
N LEU A 170 -12.41 30.60 -7.90
CA LEU A 170 -11.09 31.19 -8.11
C LEU A 170 -9.99 30.14 -7.90
N LEU A 171 -9.16 29.90 -8.91
CA LEU A 171 -8.02 28.95 -8.86
C LEU A 171 -6.70 29.66 -8.64
N TRP A 172 -6.51 30.82 -9.28
CA TRP A 172 -5.28 31.59 -9.20
C TRP A 172 -5.53 33.05 -9.58
N GLU A 173 -4.77 33.98 -9.02
CA GLU A 173 -4.81 35.40 -9.37
C GLU A 173 -3.42 36.04 -9.34
N ASP A 174 -3.21 37.03 -10.21
CA ASP A 174 -2.07 37.95 -10.21
C ASP A 174 -2.60 39.40 -10.28
N ALA A 175 -2.65 40.04 -9.11
CA ALA A 175 -3.10 41.42 -8.96
C ALA A 175 -2.20 42.46 -9.64
N LYS A 176 -0.91 42.14 -9.91
CA LYS A 176 0.00 43.09 -10.58
C LYS A 176 -0.28 43.18 -12.07
N LYS A 177 -0.61 42.05 -12.70
CA LYS A 177 -0.90 41.97 -14.14
C LYS A 177 -2.40 41.96 -14.45
N MET A 178 -3.26 42.01 -13.44
CA MET A 178 -4.72 41.88 -13.55
C MET A 178 -5.09 40.62 -14.33
N ARG A 179 -4.71 39.46 -13.80
CA ARG A 179 -4.99 38.15 -14.42
C ARG A 179 -5.58 37.21 -13.39
N MET A 180 -6.51 36.37 -13.82
CA MET A 180 -7.08 35.35 -12.96
C MET A 180 -7.40 34.08 -13.74
N VAL A 181 -7.39 32.96 -13.03
CA VAL A 181 -7.82 31.66 -13.52
C VAL A 181 -8.99 31.21 -12.66
N VAL A 182 -10.07 30.79 -13.31
CA VAL A 182 -11.27 30.30 -12.64
C VAL A 182 -11.65 28.91 -13.14
N LYS A 183 -12.31 28.12 -12.28
CA LYS A 183 -12.86 26.81 -12.65
C LYS A 183 -13.82 26.95 -13.83
N ALA A 184 -13.82 25.97 -14.73
CA ALA A 184 -14.73 25.95 -15.87
C ALA A 184 -16.21 26.01 -15.47
N GLU A 185 -16.56 25.45 -14.30
CA GLU A 185 -17.92 25.45 -13.75
C GLU A 185 -18.51 26.86 -13.57
N ILE A 186 -17.68 27.84 -13.18
CA ILE A 186 -18.14 29.21 -12.91
C ILE A 186 -17.99 30.15 -14.11
N HIS A 187 -17.49 29.65 -15.25
CA HIS A 187 -17.19 30.47 -16.42
C HIS A 187 -18.42 31.25 -16.94
N MET A 188 -19.58 30.61 -16.97
CA MET A 188 -20.82 31.24 -17.46
C MET A 188 -21.28 32.36 -16.52
N LEU A 189 -21.25 32.14 -15.20
CA LEU A 189 -21.60 33.14 -14.20
C LEU A 189 -20.63 34.34 -14.24
N MET A 190 -19.33 34.07 -14.40
CA MET A 190 -18.32 35.11 -14.57
C MET A 190 -18.57 35.96 -15.82
N ARG A 191 -18.96 35.34 -16.94
CA ARG A 191 -19.30 36.08 -18.17
C ARG A 191 -20.51 36.98 -17.99
N GLU A 192 -21.53 36.54 -17.28
CA GLU A 192 -22.71 37.37 -16.97
C GLU A 192 -22.35 38.55 -16.06
N HIS A 193 -21.56 38.29 -15.01
CA HIS A 193 -21.09 39.33 -14.09
C HIS A 193 -20.29 40.42 -14.82
N LEU A 194 -19.33 40.02 -15.67
CA LEU A 194 -18.49 40.95 -16.43
C LEU A 194 -19.28 41.74 -17.49
N ARG A 195 -20.30 41.13 -18.11
CA ARG A 195 -21.20 41.85 -19.03
C ARG A 195 -22.04 42.90 -18.32
N GLY A 196 -22.42 42.66 -17.06
CA GLY A 196 -23.18 43.61 -16.25
C GLY A 196 -22.38 44.87 -15.87
N GLN A 197 -21.05 44.75 -15.76
CA GLN A 197 -20.17 45.88 -15.38
C GLN A 197 -19.73 46.77 -16.56
N ASN A 198 -19.92 46.32 -17.81
CA ASN A 198 -19.60 47.10 -19.01
C ASN A 198 -20.77 48.00 -19.49
N LYS A 199 -21.85 48.14 -18.70
CA LYS A 199 -22.96 49.09 -18.94
C LYS A 199 -22.83 50.29 -18.04
#